data_AF-A0A358E1M1-F1
#
_entry.id   AF-A0A358E1M1-F1
#
_cell.length_a   1.000
_cell.length_b   1.000
_cell.length_c   1.000
_cell.angle_alpha   90.00
_cell.angle_beta   90.00
_cell.angle_gamma   90.00
#
_symmetry.space_group_name_H-M   'P 1'
#
loop_
_entity.id
_entity.type
_entity.pdbx_description
1 polymer ?
#
loop_
_entity_poly.entity_id
_entity_poly.type
_entity_poly.pdbx_seq_one_letter_code
_entity_poly.pdbx_strand_id
1 'polypeptide(L)'
;MLAAMKEIINPDVVIHYDTAKKQLKLKEDGADSKVATLYIEHIPADALAFTLDYQPKRNKQKFKQLSLYVNSTNDVGVNKGCDLIILWQDTEQKRALVFDLKSDRLKPKDNQKQLDNSELFLKYLLSMAEVHYEIDANGIEIDKAIVTTNARNVRKRTTYQPNADTAQIGNYKVESVVANSSRTASISFRQLTR
;
A
#
# COMPACT_ATOMS: atom_id res chain seq x y z
N MET A 1 10.37 13.16 10.36
CA MET A 1 9.55 11.94 10.12
C MET A 1 10.36 10.82 9.47
N LEU A 2 10.82 10.98 8.22
CA LEU A 2 11.45 9.87 7.47
C LEU A 2 12.66 9.26 8.17
N ALA A 3 13.52 10.07 8.81
CA ALA A 3 14.66 9.56 9.57
C ALA A 3 14.23 8.65 10.73
N ALA A 4 13.30 9.10 11.58
CA ALA A 4 12.76 8.29 12.67
C ALA A 4 12.11 6.98 12.16
N MET A 5 11.34 7.06 11.06
CA MET A 5 10.72 5.86 10.49
C MET A 5 11.74 4.86 9.95
N LYS A 6 12.90 5.32 9.43
CA LYS A 6 13.99 4.42 9.02
C LYS A 6 14.59 3.63 10.19
N GLU A 7 14.60 4.21 11.39
CA GLU A 7 15.09 3.55 12.61
C GLU A 7 14.04 2.59 13.23
N ILE A 8 12.75 2.88 13.06
CA ILE A 8 11.65 2.08 13.62
C ILE A 8 11.30 0.88 12.74
N ILE A 9 11.29 1.05 11.42
CA ILE A 9 10.89 0.00 10.48
C ILE A 9 11.98 -1.07 10.41
N ASN A 10 11.56 -2.35 10.45
CA ASN A 10 12.48 -3.46 10.23
C ASN A 10 13.13 -3.33 8.83
N PRO A 11 14.47 -3.29 8.72
CA PRO A 11 15.15 -3.14 7.43
C PRO A 11 14.81 -4.27 6.43
N ASP A 12 14.44 -5.46 6.90
CA ASP A 12 14.07 -6.59 6.04
C ASP A 12 12.82 -6.34 5.19
N VAL A 13 11.94 -5.42 5.62
CA VAL A 13 10.68 -5.11 4.92
C VAL A 13 10.77 -3.86 4.05
N VAL A 14 11.92 -3.18 4.04
CA VAL A 14 12.15 -1.98 3.23
C VAL A 14 12.26 -2.35 1.76
N ILE A 15 11.54 -1.62 0.91
CA ILE A 15 11.59 -1.76 -0.54
C ILE A 15 12.46 -0.65 -1.12
N HIS A 16 13.62 -1.02 -1.63
CA HIS A 16 14.49 -0.09 -2.35
C HIS A 16 13.93 0.25 -3.73
N TYR A 17 14.07 1.51 -4.13
CA TYR A 17 13.70 2.01 -5.45
C TYR A 17 14.89 2.64 -6.16
N ASP A 18 14.83 2.69 -7.49
CA ASP A 18 15.86 3.33 -8.32
C ASP A 18 15.68 4.85 -8.22
N THR A 19 16.59 5.53 -7.51
CA THR A 19 16.54 6.98 -7.29
C THR A 19 16.87 7.78 -8.56
N ALA A 20 17.72 7.24 -9.45
CA ALA A 20 18.08 7.88 -10.71
C ALA A 20 16.89 7.87 -11.68
N LYS A 21 16.16 6.74 -11.75
CA LYS A 21 14.95 6.60 -12.57
C LYS A 21 13.67 7.03 -11.86
N LYS A 22 13.75 7.31 -10.56
CA LYS A 22 12.60 7.59 -9.68
C LYS A 22 11.52 6.50 -9.80
N GLN A 23 11.94 5.24 -9.73
CA GLN A 23 11.08 4.10 -10.03
C GLN A 23 11.16 3.02 -8.94
N LEU A 24 10.01 2.66 -8.39
CA LEU A 24 9.87 1.54 -7.45
C LEU A 24 9.34 0.32 -8.19
N LYS A 25 9.92 -0.84 -7.90
CA LYS A 25 9.53 -2.12 -8.50
C LYS A 25 8.80 -2.98 -7.47
N LEU A 26 7.53 -3.31 -7.74
CA LEU A 26 6.79 -4.36 -7.03
C LEU A 26 6.75 -5.63 -7.88
N LYS A 27 6.97 -6.78 -7.25
CA LYS A 27 6.86 -8.10 -7.88
C LYS A 27 5.67 -8.84 -7.28
N GLU A 28 4.93 -9.55 -8.13
CA GLU A 28 3.99 -10.59 -7.67
C GLU A 28 4.62 -11.96 -7.94
N ASP A 29 4.88 -12.74 -6.89
CA ASP A 29 5.49 -14.07 -7.01
C ASP A 29 4.46 -15.19 -7.30
N GLY A 30 3.24 -14.84 -7.72
CA GLY A 30 2.19 -15.80 -8.08
C GLY A 30 2.37 -16.37 -9.49
N ALA A 31 2.33 -17.69 -9.64
CA ALA A 31 2.38 -18.34 -10.96
C ALA A 31 1.31 -17.78 -11.93
N ASP A 32 0.10 -17.53 -11.40
CA ASP A 32 -1.07 -17.08 -12.16
C ASP A 32 -1.23 -15.56 -12.25
N SER A 33 -0.26 -14.78 -11.76
CA SER A 33 -0.50 -13.38 -11.39
C SER A 33 -0.97 -12.37 -12.45
N LYS A 34 -1.10 -12.57 -13.76
CA LYS A 34 -1.38 -11.50 -14.78
C LYS A 34 -0.34 -10.35 -14.86
N VAL A 35 0.12 -9.73 -13.76
CA VAL A 35 1.22 -8.75 -13.71
C VAL A 35 2.33 -9.27 -12.82
N ALA A 36 3.40 -9.79 -13.42
CA ALA A 36 4.56 -10.27 -12.68
C ALA A 36 5.40 -9.12 -12.10
N THR A 37 5.34 -7.94 -12.71
CA THR A 37 6.07 -6.76 -12.23
C THR A 37 5.25 -5.50 -12.49
N LEU A 38 5.05 -4.73 -11.42
CA LEU A 38 4.52 -3.38 -11.50
C LEU A 38 5.63 -2.37 -11.18
N TYR A 39 5.84 -1.42 -12.07
CA TYR A 39 6.67 -0.26 -11.82
C TYR A 39 5.80 0.92 -11.40
N ILE A 40 6.11 1.50 -10.25
CA ILE A 40 5.57 2.79 -9.84
C ILE A 40 6.61 3.85 -10.19
N GLU A 41 6.27 4.71 -11.14
CA GLU A 41 7.14 5.74 -11.70
C GLU A 41 6.94 7.07 -11.00
N HIS A 42 7.93 7.95 -11.08
CA HIS A 42 7.89 9.29 -10.48
C HIS A 42 7.83 9.29 -8.95
N ILE A 43 8.50 8.33 -8.31
CA ILE A 43 8.67 8.30 -6.85
C ILE A 43 9.38 9.58 -6.38
N PRO A 44 8.92 10.23 -5.29
CA PRO A 44 9.60 11.38 -4.70
C PRO A 44 11.06 11.06 -4.34
N ALA A 45 11.94 12.07 -4.41
CA ALA A 45 13.36 11.87 -4.12
C ALA A 45 13.61 11.43 -2.67
N ASP A 46 12.91 12.06 -1.73
CA ASP A 46 12.94 11.72 -0.31
C ASP A 46 11.72 10.88 0.07
N ALA A 47 11.78 9.60 -0.25
CA ALA A 47 10.76 8.64 0.11
C ALA A 47 11.33 7.46 0.91
N LEU A 48 10.49 6.90 1.78
CA LEU A 48 10.71 5.60 2.43
C LEU A 48 9.60 4.67 1.97
N ALA A 49 9.96 3.53 1.40
CA ALA A 49 9.02 2.51 0.96
C ALA A 49 9.25 1.20 1.72
N PHE A 50 8.17 0.54 2.15
CA PHE A 50 8.22 -0.75 2.83
C PHE A 50 6.93 -1.53 2.64
N THR A 51 6.96 -2.84 2.85
CA THR A 51 5.78 -3.72 2.74
C THR A 51 5.26 -4.17 4.10
N LEU A 52 3.96 -4.44 4.17
CA LEU A 52 3.33 -5.14 5.29
C LEU A 52 2.97 -6.61 4.96
N ASP A 53 3.24 -7.07 3.74
CA ASP A 53 3.08 -8.47 3.30
C ASP A 53 4.43 -9.12 2.98
N TYR A 54 5.38 -8.97 3.91
CA TYR A 54 6.71 -9.56 3.75
C TYR A 54 6.67 -11.08 3.98
N GLN A 55 7.09 -11.85 2.96
CA GLN A 55 7.09 -13.31 3.02
C GLN A 55 8.52 -13.88 2.87
N PRO A 56 9.33 -13.86 3.94
CA PRO A 56 10.71 -14.33 3.84
C PRO A 56 10.78 -15.86 3.68
N LYS A 57 11.88 -16.36 3.13
CA LYS A 57 12.09 -17.83 3.03
C LYS A 57 12.27 -18.47 4.40
N ARG A 58 12.94 -17.79 5.34
CA ARG A 58 13.16 -18.20 6.73
C ARG A 58 12.30 -17.35 7.67
N ASN A 59 11.95 -17.86 8.84
CA ASN A 59 11.16 -17.12 9.84
C ASN A 59 9.77 -16.66 9.38
N LYS A 60 9.15 -17.35 8.40
CA LYS A 60 7.80 -17.04 7.90
C LYS A 60 6.77 -16.79 9.00
N GLN A 61 6.85 -17.53 10.09
CA GLN A 61 5.91 -17.39 11.22
C GLN A 61 5.92 -15.99 11.84
N LYS A 62 7.07 -15.28 11.83
CA LYS A 62 7.20 -13.93 12.41
C LYS A 62 6.43 -12.88 11.61
N PHE A 63 6.27 -13.09 10.30
CA PHE A 63 5.66 -12.13 9.37
C PHE A 63 4.26 -12.55 8.91
N LYS A 64 3.66 -13.56 9.55
CA LYS A 64 2.22 -13.88 9.37
C LYS A 64 1.29 -12.86 10.03
N GLN A 65 1.84 -12.00 10.88
CA GLN A 65 1.12 -10.99 11.65
C GLN A 65 1.91 -9.68 11.65
N LEU A 66 1.19 -8.57 11.78
CA LEU A 66 1.80 -7.24 11.80
C LEU A 66 2.56 -6.97 13.11
N SER A 67 2.14 -7.61 14.21
CA SER A 67 2.76 -7.48 15.53
C SER A 67 2.72 -8.81 16.27
N LEU A 68 3.76 -9.11 17.05
CA LEU A 68 3.82 -10.30 17.90
C LEU A 68 2.81 -10.29 19.06
N TYR A 69 2.26 -9.11 19.37
CA TYR A 69 1.23 -8.93 20.41
C TYR A 69 -0.20 -9.12 19.89
N VAL A 70 -0.38 -9.36 18.59
CA VAL A 70 -1.68 -9.62 17.96
C VAL A 70 -1.82 -11.13 17.73
N ASN A 71 -3.02 -11.68 17.89
CA ASN A 71 -3.23 -13.11 17.65
C ASN A 71 -3.13 -13.44 16.15
N SER A 72 -2.09 -14.18 15.75
CA SER A 72 -1.89 -14.69 14.38
C SER A 72 -3.09 -15.44 13.78
N THR A 73 -3.93 -16.09 14.59
CA THR A 73 -5.07 -16.88 14.11
C THR A 73 -6.35 -16.06 13.95
N ASN A 74 -6.32 -14.75 14.20
CA ASN A 74 -7.48 -13.90 13.98
C ASN A 74 -7.74 -13.77 12.47
N ASP A 75 -8.88 -14.30 12.04
CA ASP A 75 -9.30 -14.38 10.65
C ASP A 75 -10.20 -13.21 10.21
N VAL A 76 -10.62 -12.36 11.15
CA VAL A 76 -11.44 -11.19 10.81
C VAL A 76 -10.63 -10.12 10.08
N GLY A 77 -9.29 -10.15 10.11
CA GLY A 77 -8.46 -9.32 9.23
C GLY A 77 -7.50 -8.33 9.93
N VAL A 78 -7.29 -8.46 11.23
CA VAL A 78 -6.34 -7.61 12.00
C VAL A 78 -4.88 -7.80 11.58
N ASN A 79 -4.57 -8.94 10.94
CA ASN A 79 -3.23 -9.26 10.43
C ASN A 79 -3.09 -8.99 8.93
N LYS A 80 -4.12 -8.43 8.28
CA LYS A 80 -4.07 -8.11 6.84
C LYS A 80 -3.22 -6.85 6.64
N GLY A 81 -2.02 -7.02 6.09
CA GLY A 81 -1.18 -5.93 5.60
C GLY A 81 -1.48 -5.59 4.14
N CYS A 82 -0.99 -4.45 3.68
CA CYS A 82 -0.97 -4.06 2.27
C CYS A 82 0.39 -4.37 1.64
N ASP A 83 0.43 -4.41 0.31
CA ASP A 83 1.65 -4.72 -0.43
C ASP A 83 2.73 -3.64 -0.28
N LEU A 84 2.34 -2.38 -0.12
CA LEU A 84 3.27 -1.27 -0.11
C LEU A 84 2.76 -0.08 0.72
N ILE A 85 3.66 0.49 1.52
CA ILE A 85 3.54 1.81 2.09
C ILE A 85 4.67 2.67 1.53
N ILE A 86 4.34 3.90 1.10
CA ILE A 86 5.32 4.93 0.78
C ILE A 86 5.09 6.13 1.69
N LEU A 87 6.12 6.54 2.42
CA LEU A 87 6.17 7.80 3.16
C LEU A 87 7.04 8.79 2.39
N TRP A 88 6.60 10.03 2.29
CA TRP A 88 7.41 11.10 1.72
C TRP A 88 7.07 12.41 2.42
N GLN A 89 7.88 13.43 2.12
CA GLN A 89 7.66 14.77 2.60
C GLN A 89 7.83 15.74 1.43
N ASP A 90 6.79 16.51 1.16
CA ASP A 90 6.88 17.69 0.30
C ASP A 90 7.33 18.89 1.16
N THR A 91 7.53 20.08 0.57
CA THR A 91 8.10 21.24 1.27
C THR A 91 7.41 21.60 2.60
N GLU A 92 6.11 21.33 2.70
CA GLU A 92 5.29 21.70 3.88
C GLU A 92 4.51 20.52 4.49
N GLN A 93 4.36 19.41 3.77
CA GLN A 93 3.43 18.33 4.17
C GLN A 93 4.11 16.98 4.25
N LYS A 94 3.83 16.26 5.34
CA LYS A 94 4.16 14.85 5.51
C LYS A 94 3.02 14.05 4.89
N ARG A 95 3.36 13.07 4.05
CA ARG A 95 2.37 12.29 3.33
C ARG A 95 2.70 10.81 3.36
N ALA A 96 1.66 10.00 3.24
CA ALA A 96 1.75 8.56 3.15
C ALA A 96 0.82 8.03 2.07
N LEU A 97 1.22 6.93 1.45
CA LEU A 97 0.40 6.15 0.53
C LEU A 97 0.33 4.74 1.08
N VAL A 98 -0.88 4.26 1.34
CA VAL A 98 -1.18 2.86 1.62
C VAL A 98 -1.68 2.23 0.31
N PHE A 99 -0.91 1.29 -0.22
CA PHE A 99 -1.08 0.74 -1.55
C PHE A 99 -1.25 -0.77 -1.53
N ASP A 100 -2.17 -1.26 -2.34
CA ASP A 100 -2.43 -2.68 -2.49
C ASP A 100 -2.64 -3.07 -3.98
N LEU A 101 -2.13 -4.21 -4.39
CA LEU A 101 -2.23 -4.76 -5.73
C LEU A 101 -3.22 -5.93 -5.74
N LYS A 102 -4.17 -5.91 -6.68
CA LYS A 102 -5.20 -6.95 -6.83
C LYS A 102 -5.27 -7.47 -8.25
N SER A 103 -4.99 -8.75 -8.44
CA SER A 103 -5.07 -9.42 -9.76
C SER A 103 -6.50 -9.75 -10.21
N ASP A 104 -7.44 -9.85 -9.27
CA ASP A 104 -8.80 -10.35 -9.50
C ASP A 104 -9.90 -9.32 -9.17
N ARG A 105 -11.14 -9.79 -9.04
CA ARG A 105 -12.29 -8.95 -8.72
C ARG A 105 -12.10 -8.31 -7.33
N LEU A 106 -12.24 -6.99 -7.28
CA LEU A 106 -12.21 -6.26 -6.01
C LEU A 106 -13.38 -6.71 -5.12
N LYS A 107 -13.07 -6.88 -3.83
CA LYS A 107 -14.06 -7.12 -2.77
C LYS A 107 -14.10 -5.87 -1.90
N PRO A 108 -15.00 -4.90 -2.16
CA PRO A 108 -14.94 -3.58 -1.54
C PRO A 108 -14.76 -3.56 -0.03
N LYS A 109 -15.51 -4.41 0.70
CA LYS A 109 -15.45 -4.50 2.17
C LYS A 109 -14.10 -5.04 2.65
N ASP A 110 -13.64 -6.14 2.07
CA ASP A 110 -12.36 -6.77 2.45
C ASP A 110 -11.17 -5.87 2.11
N ASN A 111 -11.22 -5.25 0.93
CA ASN A 111 -10.22 -4.31 0.45
C ASN A 111 -10.14 -3.06 1.35
N GLN A 112 -11.28 -2.47 1.69
CA GLN A 112 -11.33 -1.34 2.63
C GLN A 112 -10.73 -1.74 3.97
N LYS A 113 -11.12 -2.91 4.50
CA LYS A 113 -10.61 -3.41 5.78
C LYS A 113 -9.09 -3.60 5.78
N GLN A 114 -8.53 -4.14 4.70
CA GLN A 114 -7.09 -4.33 4.54
C GLN A 114 -6.34 -2.97 4.52
N LEU A 115 -6.86 -1.98 3.79
CA LEU A 115 -6.27 -0.65 3.74
C LEU A 115 -6.41 0.11 5.07
N ASP A 116 -7.56 0.00 5.74
CA ASP A 116 -7.79 0.59 7.06
C ASP A 116 -6.87 -0.02 8.12
N ASN A 117 -6.71 -1.34 8.11
CA ASN A 117 -5.81 -2.02 9.04
C ASN A 117 -4.35 -1.60 8.82
N SER A 118 -3.95 -1.44 7.56
CA SER A 118 -2.61 -0.96 7.20
C SER A 118 -2.38 0.49 7.63
N GLU A 119 -3.39 1.37 7.45
CA GLU A 119 -3.35 2.74 7.98
C GLU A 119 -3.25 2.76 9.50
N LEU A 120 -4.04 1.94 10.21
CA LEU A 120 -3.99 1.84 11.67
C LEU A 120 -2.61 1.40 12.16
N PHE A 121 -2.01 0.41 11.51
CA PHE A 121 -0.67 -0.04 11.85
C PHE A 121 0.37 1.05 11.57
N LEU A 122 0.27 1.76 10.44
CA LEU A 122 1.13 2.91 10.16
C LEU A 122 0.99 4.00 11.23
N LYS A 123 -0.22 4.35 11.64
CA LYS A 123 -0.47 5.32 12.71
C LYS A 123 0.16 4.90 14.02
N TYR A 124 0.08 3.61 14.38
CA TYR A 124 0.77 3.08 15.56
C TYR A 124 2.30 3.31 15.49
N LEU A 125 2.92 3.04 14.34
CA LEU A 125 4.36 3.27 14.15
C LEU A 125 4.71 4.76 14.23
N LEU A 126 3.87 5.63 13.64
CA LEU A 126 4.03 7.08 13.70
C LEU A 126 3.88 7.61 15.13
N SER A 127 2.97 7.07 15.94
CA SER A 127 2.86 7.43 17.35
C SER A 127 4.11 7.04 18.15
N MET A 128 4.74 5.90 17.84
CA MET A 128 6.04 5.58 18.45
C MET A 128 7.12 6.58 18.04
N ALA A 129 7.12 7.00 16.77
CA ALA A 129 8.05 8.00 16.29
C ALA A 129 7.82 9.36 16.99
N GLU A 130 6.57 9.78 17.17
CA GLU A 130 6.22 11.02 17.87
C GLU A 130 6.73 11.01 19.32
N VAL A 131 6.49 9.91 20.05
CA VAL A 131 6.87 9.79 21.45
C VAL A 131 8.39 9.66 21.65
N HIS A 132 9.07 8.88 20.80
CA HIS A 132 10.48 8.51 21.03
C HIS A 132 11.49 9.32 20.23
N TYR A 133 11.06 9.98 19.15
CA TYR A 133 11.91 10.77 18.26
C TYR A 133 11.47 12.23 18.17
N GLU A 134 10.48 12.64 18.98
CA GLU A 134 9.95 14.01 19.06
C GLU A 134 9.53 14.55 17.67
N ILE A 135 9.09 13.66 16.79
CA ILE A 135 8.58 14.07 15.48
C ILE A 135 7.13 14.52 15.63
N ASP A 136 6.79 15.68 15.08
CA ASP A 136 5.40 15.99 14.86
C ASP A 136 4.86 15.04 13.77
N ALA A 137 4.07 14.05 14.15
CA ALA A 137 3.39 13.15 13.21
C ALA A 137 1.93 13.58 12.97
N ASN A 138 1.46 14.64 13.63
CA ASN A 138 0.12 15.15 13.45
C ASN A 138 -0.03 15.75 12.06
N GLY A 139 -1.23 15.58 11.48
CA GLY A 139 -1.54 16.12 10.17
C GLY A 139 -0.89 15.41 8.98
N ILE A 140 -0.34 14.20 9.16
CA ILE A 140 0.06 13.39 8.00
C ILE A 140 -1.16 13.07 7.12
N GLU A 141 -1.09 13.41 5.84
CA GLU A 141 -2.13 13.04 4.88
C GLU A 141 -1.87 11.62 4.37
N ILE A 142 -2.86 10.74 4.50
CA ILE A 142 -2.74 9.33 4.10
C ILE A 142 -3.66 9.06 2.92
N ASP A 143 -3.06 8.93 1.74
CA ASP A 143 -3.72 8.42 0.56
C ASP A 143 -3.83 6.90 0.62
N LYS A 144 -4.91 6.37 0.05
CA LYS A 144 -5.13 4.94 -0.14
C LYS A 144 -5.38 4.64 -1.59
N ALA A 145 -4.70 3.64 -2.14
CA ALA A 145 -4.88 3.23 -3.52
C ALA A 145 -4.86 1.72 -3.70
N ILE A 146 -5.67 1.24 -4.64
CA ILE A 146 -5.61 -0.11 -5.17
C ILE A 146 -5.28 -0.05 -6.65
N VAL A 147 -4.28 -0.83 -7.07
CA VAL A 147 -4.06 -1.11 -8.49
C VAL A 147 -4.59 -2.49 -8.83
N THR A 148 -5.23 -2.58 -10.00
CA THR A 148 -5.81 -3.82 -10.49
C THR A 148 -5.47 -4.08 -11.94
N THR A 149 -5.30 -5.34 -12.31
CA THR A 149 -5.09 -5.74 -13.71
C THR A 149 -6.40 -5.90 -14.48
N ASN A 150 -7.54 -5.98 -13.77
CA ASN A 150 -8.86 -6.08 -14.36
C ASN A 150 -9.53 -4.70 -14.53
N ALA A 151 -9.47 -4.14 -15.74
CA ALA A 151 -10.06 -2.83 -16.07
C ALA A 151 -11.58 -2.74 -15.82
N ARG A 152 -12.31 -3.86 -15.74
CA ARG A 152 -13.74 -3.86 -15.38
C ARG A 152 -13.98 -3.40 -13.94
N ASN A 153 -12.97 -3.52 -13.07
CA ASN A 153 -13.04 -3.04 -11.70
C ASN A 153 -13.12 -1.50 -11.62
N VAL A 154 -12.58 -0.79 -12.62
CA VAL A 154 -12.64 0.68 -12.71
C VAL A 154 -13.94 1.14 -13.40
N ARG A 155 -14.40 0.38 -14.41
CA ARG A 155 -15.58 0.73 -15.24
C ARG A 155 -16.94 0.61 -14.55
N LYS A 156 -17.05 0.01 -13.37
CA LYS A 156 -18.33 -0.08 -12.62
C LYS A 156 -18.88 1.27 -12.12
N ARG A 157 -18.23 2.39 -12.43
CA ARG A 157 -18.67 3.74 -12.08
C ARG A 157 -19.89 4.27 -12.85
N THR A 158 -20.40 3.59 -13.89
CA THR A 158 -21.43 4.20 -14.77
C THR A 158 -22.60 3.28 -15.13
N THR A 159 -23.22 2.62 -14.16
CA THR A 159 -24.61 2.16 -14.34
C THR A 159 -25.47 2.81 -13.28
N TYR A 160 -26.14 3.90 -13.66
CA TYR A 160 -27.16 4.55 -12.85
C TYR A 160 -28.20 3.51 -12.44
N GLN A 161 -28.23 3.17 -11.15
CA GLN A 161 -29.32 2.40 -10.54
C GLN A 161 -30.12 3.37 -9.67
N PRO A 162 -31.34 3.77 -10.10
CA PRO A 162 -32.21 4.55 -9.23
C PRO A 162 -32.57 3.62 -8.05
N ASN A 163 -32.20 4.02 -6.84
CA ASN A 163 -32.42 3.31 -5.56
C ASN A 163 -31.31 2.36 -5.07
N ALA A 164 -30.12 2.37 -5.66
CA ALA A 164 -28.96 1.90 -4.91
C ALA A 164 -28.53 3.03 -3.98
N ASP A 165 -28.61 2.83 -2.66
CA ASP A 165 -27.80 3.61 -1.71
C ASP A 165 -26.43 3.75 -2.35
N THR A 166 -25.96 4.98 -2.51
CA THR A 166 -24.64 5.29 -3.04
C THR A 166 -23.62 4.67 -2.10
N ALA A 167 -23.35 3.38 -2.29
CA ALA A 167 -22.33 2.63 -1.61
C ALA A 167 -21.02 3.26 -2.08
N GLN A 168 -20.59 4.29 -1.38
CA GLN A 168 -19.27 4.87 -1.48
C GLN A 168 -18.31 3.67 -1.39
N ILE A 169 -17.71 3.29 -2.52
CA ILE A 169 -16.80 2.14 -2.58
C ILE A 169 -15.49 2.62 -1.95
N GLY A 170 -15.49 2.69 -0.63
CA GLY A 170 -14.34 3.02 0.19
C GLY A 170 -13.78 4.44 0.04
N ASN A 171 -12.90 4.81 0.97
CA ASN A 171 -12.10 6.04 0.88
C ASN A 171 -10.72 5.73 0.28
N TYR A 172 -10.69 5.17 -0.94
CA TYR A 172 -9.46 4.86 -1.68
C TYR A 172 -9.62 5.04 -3.19
N LYS A 173 -8.50 5.31 -3.88
CA LYS A 173 -8.43 5.32 -5.34
C LYS A 173 -8.33 3.91 -5.89
N VAL A 174 -8.90 3.70 -7.08
CA VAL A 174 -8.76 2.44 -7.82
C VAL A 174 -8.26 2.76 -9.22
N GLU A 175 -7.09 2.26 -9.56
CA GLU A 175 -6.49 2.40 -10.87
C GLU A 175 -6.33 1.04 -11.54
N SER A 176 -6.46 1.01 -12.87
CA SER A 176 -6.20 -0.20 -13.63
C SER A 176 -4.98 -0.06 -14.51
N VAL A 177 -4.17 -1.10 -14.54
CA VAL A 177 -3.01 -1.20 -15.43
C VAL A 177 -3.18 -2.36 -16.40
N VAL A 178 -2.55 -2.24 -17.56
CA VAL A 178 -2.50 -3.29 -18.58
C VAL A 178 -1.06 -3.78 -18.67
N ALA A 179 -0.86 -5.07 -18.46
CA ALA A 179 0.45 -5.69 -18.58
C ALA A 179 0.85 -5.82 -20.06
N ASN A 180 2.12 -5.59 -20.37
CA ASN A 180 2.68 -5.90 -21.68
C ASN A 180 2.91 -7.42 -21.85
N SER A 181 3.48 -7.84 -22.98
CA SER A 181 3.78 -9.25 -23.29
C SER A 181 4.70 -9.92 -22.27
N SER A 182 5.53 -9.14 -21.56
CA SER A 182 6.41 -9.61 -20.49
C SER A 182 5.75 -9.54 -19.10
N ARG A 183 4.41 -9.45 -19.04
CA ARG A 183 3.62 -9.31 -17.81
C ARG A 183 4.08 -8.14 -16.92
N THR A 184 4.60 -7.09 -17.55
CA THR A 184 5.09 -5.88 -16.88
C THR A 184 4.11 -4.74 -17.11
N ALA A 185 3.82 -3.98 -16.05
CA ALA A 185 3.00 -2.78 -16.13
C ALA A 185 3.70 -1.60 -15.44
N SER A 186 3.30 -0.39 -15.79
CA SER A 186 3.73 0.84 -15.13
C SER A 186 2.53 1.68 -14.71
N ILE A 187 2.70 2.44 -13.63
CA ILE A 187 1.76 3.48 -13.20
C ILE A 187 2.51 4.66 -12.60
N SER A 188 2.03 5.88 -12.82
CA SER A 188 2.63 7.05 -12.18
C SER A 188 2.19 7.17 -10.73
N PHE A 189 3.13 7.44 -9.83
CA PHE A 189 2.87 7.72 -8.42
C PHE A 189 1.81 8.81 -8.24
N ARG A 190 1.82 9.84 -9.11
CA ARG A 190 0.84 10.94 -9.10
C ARG A 190 -0.60 10.48 -9.35
N GLN A 191 -0.81 9.35 -10.01
CA GLN A 191 -2.15 8.81 -10.21
C GLN A 191 -2.68 8.19 -8.90
N LEU A 192 -1.78 7.65 -8.08
CA LEU A 192 -2.09 6.96 -6.83
C LEU A 192 -2.36 7.91 -5.67
N THR A 193 -1.80 9.13 -5.70
CA THR A 193 -1.91 10.14 -4.63
C THR A 193 -2.88 11.26 -5.00
N ARG A 194 -3.60 11.85 -4.05
CA ARG A 194 -4.50 12.99 -4.29
C ARG A 194 -3.77 14.33 -4.26
#